data_AF-X1SKW1-F1
#
_entry.id   AF-X1SKW1-F1
#
_cell.length_a   1.000
_cell.length_b   1.000
_cell.length_c   1.000
_cell.angle_alpha   90.00
_cell.angle_beta   90.00
_cell.angle_gamma   90.00
#
_symmetry.space_group_name_H-M   'P 1'
#
loop_
_entity.id
_entity.type
_entity.pdbx_description
1 polymer ?
#
loop_
_entity_poly.entity_id
_entity_poly.type
_entity_poly.pdbx_seq_one_letter_code
_entity_poly.pdbx_strand_id
1 'polypeptide(L)'
;MGNEAIARGALEAGIGFATAYPGTPSSEIMGSLAPIAKKMGFYAEWSVNEMVAIEAAAGASFAGIRAITAMKHNGLNVVCDFLAKKHQ
;
A
#
# COMPACT_ATOMS: atom_id res chain seq x y z
N MET A 1 -7.70 -6.26 -14.68
CA MET A 1 -9.06 -5.75 -14.32
C MET A 1 -9.24 -5.53 -12.83
N GLY A 2 -8.93 -6.51 -11.95
CA GLY A 2 -9.10 -6.34 -10.50
C GLY A 2 -8.11 -5.34 -9.88
N ASN A 3 -6.85 -5.38 -10.29
CA ASN A 3 -5.80 -4.51 -9.76
C ASN A 3 -6.06 -3.02 -10.08
N GLU A 4 -6.54 -2.73 -11.28
CA GLU A 4 -6.92 -1.38 -11.72
C GLU A 4 -8.16 -0.89 -10.98
N ALA A 5 -9.12 -1.78 -10.68
CA ALA A 5 -10.28 -1.44 -9.86
C ALA A 5 -9.87 -1.08 -8.43
N ILE A 6 -8.92 -1.82 -7.82
CA ILE A 6 -8.35 -1.49 -6.51
C ILE A 6 -7.64 -0.13 -6.55
N ALA A 7 -6.78 0.09 -7.56
CA ALA A 7 -6.10 1.36 -7.73
C ALA A 7 -7.10 2.52 -7.88
N ARG A 8 -8.16 2.33 -8.68
CA ARG A 8 -9.21 3.33 -8.87
C ARG A 8 -9.96 3.63 -7.57
N GLY A 9 -10.35 2.61 -6.82
CA GLY A 9 -11.01 2.78 -5.52
C GLY A 9 -10.12 3.54 -4.53
N ALA A 10 -8.82 3.26 -4.51
CA ALA A 10 -7.87 3.97 -3.66
C ALA A 10 -7.77 5.47 -4.04
N LEU A 11 -7.72 5.79 -5.34
CA LEU A 11 -7.72 7.18 -5.81
C LEU A 11 -9.01 7.91 -5.43
N GLU A 12 -10.16 7.27 -5.62
CA GLU A 12 -11.47 7.85 -5.30
C GLU A 12 -11.66 8.03 -3.78
N ALA A 13 -11.05 7.17 -2.97
CA ALA A 13 -10.96 7.32 -1.53
C ALA A 13 -9.99 8.44 -1.09
N GLY A 14 -9.24 9.06 -2.02
CA GLY A 14 -8.30 10.14 -1.72
C GLY A 14 -7.12 9.68 -0.87
N ILE A 15 -6.45 8.60 -1.27
CA ILE A 15 -5.18 8.18 -0.64
C ILE A 15 -4.13 9.30 -0.73
N GLY A 16 -3.34 9.47 0.31
CA GLY A 16 -2.17 10.34 0.33
C GLY A 16 -0.83 9.59 0.32
N PHE A 17 -0.85 8.28 0.60
CA PHE A 17 0.34 7.44 0.64
C PHE A 17 0.05 6.04 0.06
N ALA A 18 0.91 5.55 -0.82
CA ALA A 18 0.88 4.21 -1.36
C ALA A 18 2.27 3.57 -1.27
N THR A 19 2.33 2.32 -0.83
CA THR A 19 3.58 1.57 -0.79
C THR A 19 3.35 0.11 -1.15
N ALA A 20 4.38 -0.58 -1.64
CA ALA A 20 4.32 -2.01 -1.91
C ALA A 20 5.73 -2.59 -2.00
N TYR A 21 5.85 -3.90 -1.77
CA TYR A 21 7.02 -4.68 -2.16
C TYR A 21 6.71 -5.49 -3.44
N PRO A 22 7.65 -5.61 -4.40
CA PRO A 22 7.41 -6.38 -5.61
C PRO A 22 7.01 -7.84 -5.35
N GLY A 23 5.82 -8.23 -5.81
CA GLY A 23 5.31 -9.58 -5.80
C GLY A 23 4.07 -9.72 -6.70
N THR A 24 4.16 -10.54 -7.74
CA THR A 24 3.02 -10.93 -8.58
C THR A 24 2.03 -11.75 -7.73
N PRO A 25 0.71 -11.53 -7.85
CA PRO A 25 -0.01 -10.64 -8.79
C PRO A 25 -0.29 -9.22 -8.26
N SER A 26 0.09 -8.88 -7.03
CA SER A 26 -0.27 -7.60 -6.39
C SER A 26 0.53 -6.39 -6.89
N SER A 27 1.71 -6.60 -7.48
CA SER A 27 2.57 -5.51 -7.99
C SER A 27 1.90 -4.60 -9.02
N GLU A 28 0.92 -5.11 -9.78
CA GLU A 28 0.22 -4.32 -10.80
C GLU A 28 -0.63 -3.19 -10.19
N ILE A 29 -1.09 -3.33 -8.94
CA ILE A 29 -1.79 -2.25 -8.23
C ILE A 29 -0.85 -1.05 -8.09
N MET A 30 0.38 -1.30 -7.63
CA MET A 30 1.39 -0.26 -7.51
C MET A 30 1.88 0.24 -8.87
N GLY A 31 1.96 -0.65 -9.87
CA GLY A 31 2.21 -0.27 -11.27
C GLY A 31 1.14 0.68 -11.84
N SER A 32 -0.09 0.61 -11.34
CA SER A 32 -1.18 1.52 -11.73
C SER A 32 -1.15 2.85 -10.96
N LEU A 33 -0.73 2.84 -9.68
CA LEU A 33 -0.72 4.01 -8.81
C LEU A 33 0.54 4.88 -8.97
N ALA A 34 1.72 4.28 -9.01
CA ALA A 34 2.99 5.01 -9.02
C ALA A 34 3.14 6.01 -10.19
N PRO A 35 2.74 5.68 -11.44
CA PRO A 35 2.88 6.62 -12.57
C PRO A 35 2.03 7.89 -12.45
N ILE A 36 0.92 7.82 -11.69
CA ILE A 36 -0.03 8.93 -11.55
C ILE A 36 0.09 9.67 -10.22
N ALA A 37 0.89 9.17 -9.27
CA ALA A 37 1.03 9.68 -7.92
C ALA A 37 1.29 11.19 -7.86
N LYS A 38 2.30 11.66 -8.61
CA LYS A 38 2.65 13.09 -8.69
C LYS A 38 1.52 13.95 -9.24
N LYS A 39 0.79 13.46 -10.26
CA LYS A 39 -0.32 14.19 -10.89
C LYS A 39 -1.53 14.29 -9.96
N MET A 40 -1.78 13.25 -9.18
CA MET A 40 -2.94 13.13 -8.29
C MET A 40 -2.65 13.63 -6.86
N GLY A 41 -1.42 14.04 -6.56
CA GLY A 41 -1.06 14.68 -5.29
C GLY A 41 -0.85 13.72 -4.13
N PHE A 42 -0.43 12.47 -4.38
CA PHE A 42 -0.08 11.51 -3.33
C PHE A 42 1.34 10.98 -3.52
N TYR A 43 1.90 10.43 -2.44
CA TYR A 43 3.22 9.82 -2.46
C TYR A 43 3.12 8.31 -2.73
N ALA A 44 3.98 7.78 -3.59
CA ALA A 44 4.05 6.36 -3.91
C ALA A 44 5.50 5.88 -3.93
N GLU A 45 5.80 4.77 -3.25
CA GLU A 45 7.14 4.19 -3.19
C GLU A 45 7.17 2.66 -3.25
N TRP A 46 8.22 2.11 -3.84
CA TRP A 46 8.55 0.70 -3.64
C TRP A 46 9.35 0.54 -2.35
N SER A 47 8.85 -0.28 -1.42
CA SER A 47 9.57 -0.63 -0.20
C SER A 47 10.51 -1.81 -0.42
N VAL A 48 11.37 -2.07 0.57
CA VAL A 48 12.41 -3.10 0.53
C VAL A 48 11.91 -4.51 0.89
N ASN A 49 10.79 -4.64 1.61
CA ASN A 49 10.07 -5.88 1.91
C ASN A 49 8.64 -5.57 2.39
N GLU A 50 7.83 -6.60 2.64
CA GLU A 50 6.44 -6.44 3.08
C GLU A 50 6.30 -5.79 4.46
N MET A 51 7.21 -6.09 5.40
CA MET A 51 7.23 -5.49 6.74
C MET A 51 7.43 -3.97 6.68
N VAL A 52 8.43 -3.52 5.94
CA VAL A 52 8.70 -2.08 5.77
C VAL A 52 7.54 -1.39 5.05
N ALA A 53 6.91 -2.06 4.08
CA ALA A 53 5.73 -1.51 3.41
C ALA A 53 4.54 -1.32 4.37
N ILE A 54 4.24 -2.29 5.24
CA ILE A 54 3.12 -2.14 6.19
C ILE A 54 3.44 -1.10 7.28
N GLU A 55 4.67 -1.05 7.77
CA GLU A 55 5.10 -0.10 8.80
C GLU A 55 5.06 1.34 8.28
N ALA A 56 5.52 1.58 7.05
CA ALA A 56 5.43 2.89 6.41
C ALA A 56 3.98 3.33 6.19
N ALA A 57 3.12 2.42 5.71
CA ALA A 57 1.70 2.69 5.54
C ALA A 57 0.99 2.97 6.89
N ALA A 58 1.34 2.23 7.95
CA ALA A 58 0.84 2.46 9.29
C ALA A 58 1.30 3.82 9.84
N GLY A 59 2.57 4.19 9.65
CA GLY A 59 3.09 5.50 10.02
C GLY A 59 2.34 6.65 9.34
N ALA A 60 2.08 6.53 8.02
CA ALA A 60 1.25 7.48 7.30
C ALA A 60 -0.18 7.53 7.85
N SER A 61 -0.78 6.37 8.17
CA SER A 61 -2.10 6.29 8.78
C SER A 61 -2.17 6.97 10.15
N PHE A 62 -1.14 6.80 11.00
CA PHE A 62 -1.05 7.47 12.30
C PHE A 62 -0.89 8.99 12.17
N ALA A 63 -0.30 9.46 11.09
CA ALA A 63 -0.25 10.89 10.74
C ALA A 63 -1.57 11.43 10.15
N GLY A 64 -2.64 10.62 10.12
CA GLY A 64 -3.94 11.02 9.58
C GLY A 64 -4.04 10.94 8.06
N ILE A 65 -3.06 10.33 7.38
CA ILE A 65 -3.03 10.19 5.92
C ILE A 65 -3.68 8.86 5.55
N ARG A 66 -4.61 8.88 4.59
CA ARG A 66 -5.15 7.64 4.02
C ARG A 66 -4.05 6.91 3.26
N ALA A 67 -3.67 5.74 3.75
CA ALA A 67 -2.57 4.96 3.21
C ALA A 67 -3.07 3.63 2.64
N ILE A 68 -2.39 3.13 1.61
CA ILE A 68 -2.60 1.79 1.06
C ILE A 68 -1.26 1.06 0.95
N THR A 69 -1.24 -0.22 1.32
CA THR A 69 -0.17 -1.13 0.96
C THR A 69 -0.72 -2.34 0.22
N ALA A 70 -0.01 -2.82 -0.79
CA ALA A 70 -0.44 -3.94 -1.63
C ALA A 70 0.56 -5.09 -1.57
N MET A 71 0.06 -6.29 -1.28
CA MET A 71 0.83 -7.53 -1.22
C MET A 71 -0.07 -8.75 -1.50
N LYS A 72 0.52 -9.88 -1.91
CA LYS A 72 -0.17 -11.17 -2.04
C LYS A 72 -0.36 -11.83 -0.68
N HIS A 73 -1.16 -12.89 -0.61
CA HIS A 73 -1.41 -13.64 0.63
C HIS A 73 -0.13 -14.06 1.39
N ASN A 74 0.94 -14.48 0.70
CA ASN A 74 2.21 -14.81 1.36
C ASN A 74 2.87 -13.59 2.01
N GLY A 75 2.75 -12.41 1.40
CA GLY A 75 3.19 -11.16 2.02
C GLY A 75 2.36 -10.80 3.24
N LEU A 76 1.03 -11.04 3.17
CA LEU A 76 0.15 -10.88 4.31
C LEU A 76 0.61 -11.75 5.49
N ASN A 77 0.97 -13.01 5.24
CA ASN A 77 1.50 -13.91 6.27
C ASN A 77 2.77 -13.37 6.95
N VAL A 78 3.64 -12.66 6.22
CA VAL A 78 4.85 -12.04 6.77
C VAL A 78 4.50 -10.91 7.73
N VAL A 79 3.46 -10.13 7.42
CA VAL A 79 3.04 -8.96 8.21
C VAL A 79 1.94 -9.23 9.24
N CYS A 80 1.44 -10.46 9.31
CA CYS A 80 0.31 -10.82 10.17
C CYS A 80 0.55 -10.46 11.65
N ASP A 81 1.77 -10.63 12.15
CA ASP A 81 2.09 -10.30 13.55
C ASP A 81 1.90 -8.80 13.84
N PHE A 82 2.34 -7.94 12.92
CA PHE A 82 2.16 -6.50 12.99
C PHE A 82 0.67 -6.11 12.94
N LEU A 83 -0.12 -6.78 12.10
CA LEU A 83 -1.56 -6.49 11.95
C LEU A 83 -2.41 -6.98 13.13
N ALA A 84 -2.07 -8.14 13.69
CA ALA A 84 -2.89 -8.80 14.71
C ALA A 84 -2.55 -8.33 16.13
N LYS A 85 -1.34 -7.83 16.37
CA LYS A 85 -0.96 -7.34 17.68
C LYS A 85 -1.65 -6.02 17.97
N LYS A 86 -2.47 -6.05 19.02
CA LYS A 86 -3.03 -4.83 19.62
C LYS A 86 -1.88 -4.11 20.32
N HIS A 87 -1.39 -3.02 19.73
CA HIS A 87 -0.53 -2.06 20.41
C HIS A 87 -1.39 -1.34 21.47
N GLN A 88 -1.55 -1.97 22.63
CA GLN A 88 -2.07 -1.35 23.86
C GLN A 88 -0.92 -1.15 24.83
#